data_AF-A0A2N9YB26-F1
#
_entry.id   AF-A0A2N9YB26-F1
#
_cell.length_a   1.000
_cell.length_b   1.000
_cell.length_c   1.000
_cell.angle_alpha   90.00
_cell.angle_beta   90.00
_cell.angle_gamma   90.00
#
_symmetry.space_group_name_H-M   'P 1'
#
loop_
_entity.id
_entity.type
_entity.pdbx_description
1 polymer ?
#
loop_
_entity_poly.entity_id
_entity_poly.type
_entity_poly.pdbx_seq_one_letter_code
_entity_poly.pdbx_strand_id
1 'polypeptide(L)'
;MSHIKITRADGTERQLSGYHYAKPDAQAKPFASQLGKKKLPAKVDLRPYMTEVEDQENTSSCVANAVAGAYEYLAKRHLGEDSYNVSRLFIYYNARSYRSWEEKDSGSFISDAIEGLREYGACSEETWVFDVKAVTSEPDEESYNEAAQFLVESVELVPVDLTAWKSALAEGHPIIFGISLFKSFDSQRKKGLVPMPSPQETARASHGGHAMLCVGYSDNDQMFIVRNSWGADWGDNGYCYIPYRYLVNPEFNSGDCWIIKQLDNFEIDEESWSDDDESVLGDWETEFAEMSDEDYQEMLEAMGDYPLELRLAMIIMSAAGADDDVSDEEIDEITTYMDTLLELLGVKMKTARLLRNALKQLDDEELLEESIDLLGEYLSGELLARIIQDIETLIGVDDMSEEEEEFLNELISRWQIEDNEEESEDDDEDYEEDEDEEEEEEEEEEPTPKKRR
;
A
#
# COMPACT_ATOMS: atom_id res chain seq x y z
N MET A 1 14.15 -7.69 39.99
CA MET A 1 14.70 -6.50 39.30
C MET A 1 13.84 -5.30 39.68
N SER A 2 14.38 -4.11 39.90
CA SER A 2 13.56 -2.95 40.26
C SER A 2 12.87 -2.41 39.01
N HIS A 3 11.59 -2.74 38.84
CA HIS A 3 10.81 -2.26 37.71
C HIS A 3 10.63 -0.74 37.80
N ILE A 4 10.78 -0.02 36.69
CA ILE A 4 10.40 1.40 36.66
C ILE A 4 8.89 1.44 36.73
N LYS A 5 8.38 2.09 37.76
CA LYS A 5 6.96 2.43 37.87
C LYS A 5 6.78 3.86 37.40
N ILE A 6 5.92 4.04 36.42
CA ILE A 6 5.41 5.35 36.04
C ILE A 6 4.09 5.54 36.79
N THR A 7 3.99 6.62 37.56
CA THR A 7 2.74 7.05 38.17
C THR A 7 2.09 8.07 37.24
N ARG A 8 0.95 7.70 36.67
CA ARG A 8 0.16 8.53 35.77
C ARG A 8 -0.50 9.69 36.53
N ALA A 9 -0.94 10.71 35.80
CA ALA A 9 -1.60 11.88 36.36
C ALA A 9 -2.91 11.55 37.11
N ASP A 10 -3.58 10.45 36.75
CA ASP A 10 -4.77 9.92 37.43
C ASP A 10 -4.46 9.11 38.71
N GLY A 11 -3.18 8.95 39.04
CA GLY A 11 -2.70 8.20 40.21
C GLY A 11 -2.51 6.70 39.98
N THR A 12 -2.80 6.18 38.78
CA THR A 12 -2.53 4.78 38.44
C THR A 12 -1.03 4.54 38.23
N GLU A 13 -0.54 3.35 38.60
CA GLU A 13 0.86 2.96 38.37
C GLU A 13 0.93 1.97 37.21
N ARG A 14 1.82 2.22 36.23
CA ARG A 14 2.16 1.25 35.18
C ARG A 14 3.62 0.81 35.33
N GLN A 15 3.83 -0.49 35.23
CA GLN A 15 5.14 -1.10 35.37
C GLN A 15 5.81 -1.23 33.99
N LEU A 16 7.02 -0.67 33.84
CA LEU A 16 7.82 -0.78 32.63
C LEU A 16 8.81 -1.93 32.75
N SER A 17 8.51 -3.06 32.10
CA SER A 17 9.42 -4.22 32.04
C SER A 17 9.22 -5.15 30.85
N GLY A 18 8.58 -4.70 29.76
CA GLY A 18 8.25 -5.58 28.63
C GLY A 18 9.36 -5.79 27.61
N TYR A 19 10.27 -4.83 27.45
CA TYR A 19 11.31 -4.90 26.43
C TYR A 19 12.66 -5.33 27.02
N HIS A 20 13.27 -6.35 26.41
CA HIS A 20 14.66 -6.75 26.63
C HIS A 20 15.49 -6.55 25.38
N TYR A 21 16.67 -5.95 25.56
CA TYR A 21 17.62 -5.77 24.47
C TYR A 21 18.42 -7.05 24.23
N ALA A 22 18.41 -7.52 22.99
CA ALA A 22 19.39 -8.45 22.46
C ALA A 22 20.16 -7.73 21.34
N LYS A 23 21.47 -7.96 21.26
CA LYS A 23 22.25 -7.44 20.14
C LYS A 23 21.77 -8.14 18.86
N PRO A 24 21.41 -7.40 17.80
CA PRO A 24 21.03 -8.00 16.51
C PRO A 24 22.09 -8.96 15.97
N ASP A 25 21.66 -10.01 15.27
CA ASP A 25 22.56 -10.95 14.60
C ASP A 25 23.48 -10.20 13.61
N ALA A 26 24.74 -10.63 13.51
CA ALA A 26 25.66 -10.11 12.51
C ALA A 26 25.21 -10.36 11.07
N GLN A 27 24.31 -11.32 10.85
CA GLN A 27 23.71 -11.64 9.55
C GLN A 27 22.42 -10.86 9.27
N ALA A 28 21.94 -10.04 10.22
CA ALA A 28 20.77 -9.21 9.99
C ALA A 28 20.99 -8.26 8.80
N LYS A 29 20.05 -8.25 7.85
CA LYS A 29 20.13 -7.40 6.67
C LYS A 29 20.03 -5.92 7.09
N PRO A 30 21.03 -5.07 6.81
CA PRO A 30 20.93 -3.66 7.15
C PRO A 30 19.95 -2.96 6.20
N PHE A 31 19.20 -2.00 6.73
CA PHE A 31 18.35 -1.12 5.93
C PHE A 31 19.20 -0.31 4.95
N ALA A 32 18.78 -0.33 3.69
CA ALA A 32 19.36 0.46 2.62
C ALA A 32 18.26 1.20 1.87
N SER A 33 18.26 2.52 2.00
CA SER A 33 17.25 3.39 1.37
C SER A 33 17.28 3.28 -0.15
N GLN A 34 16.10 3.14 -0.76
CA GLN A 34 15.90 3.13 -2.20
C GLN A 34 15.73 4.55 -2.79
N LEU A 35 15.49 5.56 -1.94
CA LEU A 35 15.30 6.95 -2.36
C LEU A 35 16.58 7.62 -2.91
N GLY A 36 17.75 7.00 -2.77
CA GLY A 36 19.01 7.51 -3.32
C GLY A 36 19.37 8.91 -2.80
N LYS A 37 19.62 9.86 -3.72
CA LYS A 37 19.92 11.27 -3.39
C LYS A 37 18.68 12.18 -3.40
N LYS A 38 17.46 11.63 -3.51
CA LYS A 38 16.23 12.43 -3.51
C LYS A 38 16.10 13.19 -2.20
N LYS A 39 15.57 14.41 -2.28
CA LYS A 39 15.31 15.24 -1.10
C LYS A 39 14.13 14.61 -0.35
N LEU A 40 14.34 14.28 0.92
CA LEU A 40 13.27 13.74 1.77
C LEU A 40 12.19 14.81 2.02
N PRO A 41 10.90 14.40 2.11
CA PRO A 41 9.82 15.32 2.47
C PRO A 41 10.07 15.93 3.86
N ALA A 42 9.56 17.13 4.10
CA ALA A 42 9.74 17.81 5.40
C ALA A 42 8.89 17.18 6.52
N LYS A 43 7.87 16.39 6.16
CA LYS A 43 6.97 15.70 7.07
C LYS A 43 6.50 14.39 6.44
N VAL A 44 6.42 13.34 7.24
CA VAL A 44 5.78 12.07 6.89
C VAL A 44 4.85 11.69 8.03
N ASP A 45 3.66 11.19 7.70
CA ASP A 45 2.65 10.80 8.68
C ASP A 45 1.91 9.54 8.21
N LEU A 46 2.28 8.38 8.75
CA LEU A 46 1.71 7.09 8.38
C LEU A 46 0.46 6.73 9.20
N ARG A 47 0.04 7.59 10.13
CA ARG A 47 -1.13 7.34 11.00
C ARG A 47 -2.44 7.03 10.26
N PRO A 48 -2.76 7.64 9.10
CA PRO A 48 -4.00 7.30 8.37
C PRO A 48 -4.11 5.82 8.00
N TYR A 49 -2.98 5.13 7.86
CA TYR A 49 -2.91 3.72 7.48
C TYR A 49 -2.69 2.79 8.69
N MET A 50 -2.67 3.33 9.92
CA MET A 50 -2.55 2.52 11.12
C MET A 50 -3.91 1.96 11.54
N THR A 51 -3.89 0.85 12.24
CA THR A 51 -4.99 0.34 13.07
C THR A 51 -5.14 1.18 14.35
N GLU A 52 -6.25 0.97 15.07
CA GLU A 52 -6.51 1.66 16.33
C GLU A 52 -5.41 1.42 17.38
N VAL A 53 -5.20 2.37 18.29
CA VAL A 53 -4.11 2.22 19.28
C VAL A 53 -4.50 1.24 20.38
N GLU A 54 -3.77 0.12 20.41
CA GLU A 54 -3.90 -0.93 21.40
C GLU A 54 -3.57 -0.51 22.84
N ASP A 55 -4.20 -1.15 23.83
CA ASP A 55 -3.76 -1.13 25.23
C ASP A 55 -3.20 -2.50 25.65
N GLN A 56 -1.92 -2.54 25.98
CA GLN A 56 -1.26 -3.72 26.55
C GLN A 56 -1.70 -4.03 27.99
N GLU A 57 -2.55 -3.19 28.59
CA GLU A 57 -3.02 -3.29 29.97
C GLU A 57 -1.85 -3.38 30.96
N ASN A 58 -2.01 -4.12 32.05
CA ASN A 58 -0.95 -4.38 33.02
C ASN A 58 -0.16 -5.66 32.67
N THR A 59 0.25 -5.79 31.40
CA THR A 59 1.14 -6.86 30.92
C THR A 59 2.50 -6.30 30.48
N SER A 60 3.48 -7.17 30.31
CA SER A 60 4.82 -6.84 29.83
C SER A 60 4.97 -7.10 28.32
N SER A 61 3.89 -6.92 27.54
CA SER A 61 3.80 -7.29 26.11
C SER A 61 4.14 -6.15 25.12
N CYS A 62 4.82 -5.08 25.54
CA CYS A 62 5.07 -3.91 24.69
C CYS A 62 5.76 -4.24 23.36
N VAL A 63 6.65 -5.22 23.34
CA VAL A 63 7.32 -5.70 22.12
C VAL A 63 6.30 -6.27 21.14
N ALA A 64 5.43 -7.17 21.62
CA ALA A 64 4.40 -7.77 20.78
C ALA A 64 3.42 -6.73 20.23
N ASN A 65 3.06 -5.70 21.01
CA ASN A 65 2.19 -4.62 20.52
C ASN A 65 2.88 -3.76 19.44
N ALA A 66 4.16 -3.45 19.61
CA ALA A 66 4.91 -2.66 18.61
C ALA A 66 5.08 -3.43 17.29
N VAL A 67 5.35 -4.74 17.41
CA VAL A 67 5.49 -5.65 16.27
C VAL A 67 4.13 -5.88 15.57
N ALA A 68 3.06 -6.14 16.33
CA ALA A 68 1.69 -6.25 15.83
C ALA A 68 1.29 -5.00 15.03
N GLY A 69 1.49 -3.79 15.57
CA GLY A 69 1.14 -2.57 14.85
C GLY A 69 1.93 -2.34 13.55
N ALA A 70 3.16 -2.87 13.44
CA ALA A 70 3.92 -2.81 12.20
C ALA A 70 3.40 -3.84 11.17
N TYR A 71 3.05 -5.02 11.65
CA TYR A 71 2.49 -6.10 10.85
C TYR A 71 1.11 -5.73 10.31
N GLU A 72 0.20 -5.28 11.18
CA GLU A 72 -1.14 -4.78 10.83
C GLU A 72 -1.09 -3.64 9.84
N TYR A 73 -0.12 -2.72 10.00
CA TYR A 73 0.08 -1.66 9.01
C TYR A 73 0.38 -2.23 7.63
N LEU A 74 1.24 -3.25 7.52
CA LEU A 74 1.53 -3.87 6.24
C LEU A 74 0.30 -4.62 5.72
N ALA A 75 -0.36 -5.42 6.55
CA ALA A 75 -1.58 -6.13 6.17
C ALA A 75 -2.63 -5.15 5.62
N LYS A 76 -2.92 -4.05 6.33
CA LYS A 76 -3.84 -2.99 5.89
C LYS A 76 -3.42 -2.29 4.60
N ARG A 77 -2.12 -2.13 4.37
CA ARG A 77 -1.59 -1.52 3.14
C ARG A 77 -1.71 -2.42 1.90
N HIS A 78 -1.87 -3.74 2.09
CA HIS A 78 -2.01 -4.70 0.98
C HIS A 78 -3.45 -5.22 0.84
N LEU A 79 -4.15 -5.48 1.94
CA LEU A 79 -5.50 -6.07 1.99
C LEU A 79 -6.63 -5.04 2.12
N GLY A 80 -6.33 -3.77 2.40
CA GLY A 80 -7.36 -2.74 2.53
C GLY A 80 -8.36 -3.02 3.66
N GLU A 81 -9.65 -3.10 3.33
CA GLU A 81 -10.74 -3.31 4.30
C GLU A 81 -10.79 -4.74 4.86
N ASP A 82 -10.20 -5.72 4.17
CA ASP A 82 -10.11 -7.13 4.61
C ASP A 82 -8.98 -7.38 5.62
N SER A 83 -8.28 -6.31 6.02
CA SER A 83 -7.25 -6.42 7.06
C SER A 83 -7.85 -6.69 8.44
N TYR A 84 -7.13 -7.49 9.23
CA TYR A 84 -7.51 -7.87 10.59
C TYR A 84 -6.47 -7.40 11.62
N ASN A 85 -6.90 -7.29 12.88
CA ASN A 85 -5.98 -7.06 14.00
C ASN A 85 -5.34 -8.39 14.41
N VAL A 86 -4.03 -8.39 14.63
CA VAL A 86 -3.31 -9.64 14.92
C VAL A 86 -3.22 -9.90 16.42
N SER A 87 -3.23 -11.17 16.81
CA SER A 87 -3.18 -11.55 18.22
C SER A 87 -1.84 -11.19 18.86
N ARG A 88 -1.87 -10.19 19.73
CA ARG A 88 -0.69 -9.74 20.47
C ARG A 88 -0.22 -10.79 21.47
N LEU A 89 -1.12 -11.59 22.03
CA LEU A 89 -0.74 -12.66 22.95
C LEU A 89 -0.11 -13.85 22.23
N PHE A 90 -0.53 -14.16 21.00
CA PHE A 90 0.12 -15.17 20.18
C PHE A 90 1.58 -14.78 19.89
N ILE A 91 1.80 -13.55 19.40
CA ILE A 91 3.14 -13.00 19.16
C ILE A 91 3.94 -13.00 20.48
N TYR A 92 3.33 -12.59 21.58
CA TYR A 92 4.01 -12.49 22.87
C TYR A 92 4.38 -13.85 23.49
N TYR A 93 3.55 -14.87 23.30
CA TYR A 93 3.83 -16.23 23.76
C TYR A 93 5.00 -16.82 22.96
N ASN A 94 4.91 -16.81 21.64
CA ASN A 94 5.94 -17.35 20.75
C ASN A 94 7.29 -16.62 20.91
N ALA A 95 7.28 -15.29 21.08
CA ALA A 95 8.52 -14.56 21.36
C ALA A 95 9.22 -15.02 22.66
N ARG A 96 8.47 -15.47 23.67
CA ARG A 96 9.04 -15.94 24.94
C ARG A 96 9.47 -17.41 24.89
N SER A 97 8.88 -18.23 24.03
CA SER A 97 9.20 -19.67 23.92
C SER A 97 10.65 -19.90 23.49
N TYR A 98 11.23 -19.04 22.64
CA TYR A 98 12.66 -19.07 22.28
C TYR A 98 13.63 -18.95 23.46
N ARG A 99 13.15 -18.42 24.59
CA ARG A 99 13.94 -18.27 25.83
C ARG A 99 13.45 -19.17 26.96
N SER A 100 12.42 -19.99 26.72
CA SER A 100 11.71 -20.76 27.75
C SER A 100 11.16 -19.85 28.87
N TRP A 101 10.59 -18.70 28.49
CA TRP A 101 10.08 -17.66 29.41
C TRP A 101 8.53 -17.56 29.43
N GLU A 102 7.84 -18.47 28.74
CA GLU A 102 6.39 -18.50 28.57
C GLU A 102 5.62 -18.63 29.90
N GLU A 103 6.20 -19.27 30.92
CA GLU A 103 5.57 -19.49 32.23
C GLU A 103 5.31 -18.19 33.04
N LYS A 104 5.88 -17.05 32.63
CA LYS A 104 5.77 -15.77 33.35
C LYS A 104 5.71 -14.57 32.41
N ASP A 105 4.97 -13.55 32.81
CA ASP A 105 4.98 -12.22 32.18
C ASP A 105 6.32 -11.52 32.44
N SER A 106 7.33 -11.87 31.64
CA SER A 106 8.72 -11.48 31.87
C SER A 106 9.21 -10.43 30.88
N GLY A 107 8.39 -10.05 29.89
CA GLY A 107 8.84 -9.32 28.69
C GLY A 107 9.39 -10.25 27.61
N SER A 108 9.76 -9.67 26.46
CA SER A 108 10.37 -10.38 25.33
C SER A 108 11.40 -9.50 24.61
N PHE A 109 11.99 -10.04 23.55
CA PHE A 109 12.98 -9.37 22.70
C PHE A 109 12.35 -9.08 21.34
N ILE A 110 12.66 -7.93 20.72
CA ILE A 110 12.13 -7.59 19.39
C ILE A 110 12.57 -8.64 18.37
N SER A 111 13.83 -9.10 18.44
CA SER A 111 14.35 -10.17 17.58
C SER A 111 13.56 -11.47 17.68
N ASP A 112 13.20 -11.88 18.90
CA ASP A 112 12.51 -13.16 19.12
C ASP A 112 11.03 -13.06 18.68
N ALA A 113 10.41 -11.87 18.79
CA ALA A 113 9.08 -11.61 18.26
C ALA A 113 9.07 -11.61 16.72
N ILE A 114 10.06 -10.97 16.09
CA ILE A 114 10.23 -11.03 14.64
C ILE A 114 10.45 -12.47 14.18
N GLU A 115 11.34 -13.23 14.84
CA GLU A 115 11.57 -14.63 14.48
C GLU A 115 10.31 -15.48 14.63
N GLY A 116 9.53 -15.26 15.70
CA GLY A 116 8.23 -15.90 15.87
C GLY A 116 7.26 -15.61 14.73
N LEU A 117 7.23 -14.38 14.20
CA LEU A 117 6.44 -14.05 13.02
C LEU A 117 6.97 -14.69 11.73
N ARG A 118 8.27 -14.95 11.63
CA ARG A 118 8.86 -15.66 10.47
C ARG A 118 8.55 -17.16 10.52
N GLU A 119 8.55 -17.75 11.71
CA GLU A 119 8.35 -19.19 11.90
C GLU A 119 6.87 -19.58 11.96
N TYR A 120 6.05 -18.76 12.61
CA TYR A 120 4.65 -19.09 12.92
C TYR A 120 3.64 -18.07 12.38
N GLY A 121 4.07 -16.89 11.93
CA GLY A 121 3.17 -15.79 11.55
C GLY A 121 2.38 -15.23 12.74
N ALA A 122 1.18 -14.71 12.47
CA ALA A 122 0.26 -14.27 13.52
C ALA A 122 -1.20 -14.50 13.12
N CYS A 123 -1.97 -15.13 14.00
CA CYS A 123 -3.41 -15.26 13.83
C CYS A 123 -4.13 -13.96 14.20
N SER A 124 -5.42 -13.88 13.87
CA SER A 124 -6.31 -12.81 14.30
C SER A 124 -6.46 -12.72 15.81
N GLU A 125 -6.61 -11.50 16.32
CA GLU A 125 -6.95 -11.26 17.72
C GLU A 125 -8.38 -11.71 18.06
N GLU A 126 -9.21 -12.06 17.08
CA GLU A 126 -10.48 -12.75 17.31
C GLU A 126 -10.29 -14.23 17.67
N THR A 127 -9.34 -14.90 17.03
CA THR A 127 -9.00 -16.31 17.27
C THR A 127 -8.29 -16.47 18.61
N TRP A 128 -7.27 -15.64 18.86
CA TRP A 128 -6.56 -15.63 20.14
C TRP A 128 -6.67 -14.27 20.84
N VAL A 129 -7.77 -14.10 21.57
CA VAL A 129 -8.16 -12.84 22.23
C VAL A 129 -7.15 -12.35 23.25
N PHE A 130 -6.93 -11.04 23.29
CA PHE A 130 -6.17 -10.38 24.34
C PHE A 130 -6.86 -10.45 25.72
N ASP A 131 -6.65 -11.55 26.45
CA ASP A 131 -6.98 -11.67 27.88
C ASP A 131 -5.70 -11.70 28.72
N VAL A 132 -5.55 -10.74 29.64
CA VAL A 132 -4.44 -10.66 30.60
C VAL A 132 -4.22 -11.97 31.37
N LYS A 133 -5.26 -12.79 31.57
CA LYS A 133 -5.16 -14.10 32.23
C LYS A 133 -4.58 -15.18 31.32
N ALA A 134 -4.65 -15.02 30.01
CA ALA A 134 -4.12 -15.94 29.01
C ALA A 134 -2.65 -15.64 28.65
N VAL A 135 -2.03 -14.63 29.27
CA VAL A 135 -0.63 -14.26 29.00
C VAL A 135 0.34 -15.44 29.10
N THR A 136 0.12 -16.42 29.98
CA THR A 136 1.00 -17.60 30.12
C THR A 136 0.37 -18.87 29.55
N SER A 137 -0.76 -18.76 28.85
CA SER A 137 -1.41 -19.89 28.19
C SER A 137 -0.80 -20.06 26.80
N GLU A 138 -0.53 -21.31 26.45
CA GLU A 138 -0.16 -21.70 25.09
C GLU A 138 -1.34 -21.50 24.14
N PRO A 139 -1.15 -20.85 22.97
CA PRO A 139 -2.15 -20.82 21.91
C PRO A 139 -2.55 -22.22 21.45
N ASP A 140 -3.79 -22.38 21.03
CA ASP A 140 -4.26 -23.64 20.48
C ASP A 140 -3.75 -23.91 19.06
N GLU A 141 -3.91 -25.15 18.61
CA GLU A 141 -3.46 -25.60 17.29
C GLU A 141 -4.14 -24.83 16.15
N GLU A 142 -5.39 -24.41 16.33
CA GLU A 142 -6.13 -23.59 15.37
C GLU A 142 -5.45 -22.22 15.17
N SER A 143 -5.06 -21.57 16.27
CA SER A 143 -4.29 -20.32 16.23
C SER A 143 -2.98 -20.46 15.45
N TYR A 144 -2.26 -21.57 15.60
CA TYR A 144 -1.03 -21.80 14.84
C TYR A 144 -1.28 -22.08 13.35
N ASN A 145 -2.37 -22.78 13.02
CA ASN A 145 -2.73 -23.07 11.63
C ASN A 145 -3.13 -21.80 10.87
N GLU A 146 -3.94 -20.94 11.49
CA GLU A 146 -4.30 -19.64 10.91
C GLU A 146 -3.07 -18.73 10.79
N ALA A 147 -2.25 -18.65 11.84
CA ALA A 147 -1.06 -17.81 11.84
C ALA A 147 -0.08 -18.17 10.71
N ALA A 148 0.05 -19.46 10.39
CA ALA A 148 0.94 -19.96 9.35
C ALA A 148 0.59 -19.46 7.94
N GLN A 149 -0.62 -18.92 7.73
CA GLN A 149 -1.03 -18.34 6.44
C GLN A 149 -0.33 -17.03 6.13
N PHE A 150 0.17 -16.31 7.14
CA PHE A 150 0.75 -14.97 6.94
C PHE A 150 2.07 -14.83 7.71
N LEU A 151 3.18 -15.20 7.07
CA LEU A 151 4.51 -15.14 7.69
C LEU A 151 5.21 -13.81 7.39
N VAL A 152 6.27 -13.48 8.11
CA VAL A 152 7.17 -12.38 7.73
C VAL A 152 8.29 -12.89 6.84
N GLU A 153 8.37 -12.39 5.62
CA GLU A 153 9.42 -12.79 4.66
C GLU A 153 10.70 -11.96 4.85
N SER A 154 10.54 -10.64 4.92
CA SER A 154 11.64 -9.69 4.80
C SER A 154 11.63 -8.66 5.92
N VAL A 155 12.75 -8.60 6.65
CA VAL A 155 13.01 -7.61 7.70
C VAL A 155 14.37 -6.96 7.51
N GLU A 156 14.49 -5.69 7.88
CA GLU A 156 15.74 -4.95 7.80
C GLU A 156 16.02 -4.20 9.10
N LEU A 157 17.29 -4.20 9.50
CA LEU A 157 17.78 -3.51 10.68
C LEU A 157 18.11 -2.05 10.34
N VAL A 158 17.42 -1.10 10.94
CA VAL A 158 17.62 0.33 10.72
C VAL A 158 18.69 0.86 11.68
N PRO A 159 19.77 1.50 11.20
CA PRO A 159 20.76 2.08 12.09
C PRO A 159 20.17 3.26 12.89
N VAL A 160 20.73 3.53 14.06
CA VAL A 160 20.39 4.72 14.89
C VAL A 160 20.98 5.97 14.23
N ASP A 161 20.37 6.39 13.13
CA ASP A 161 20.75 7.53 12.32
C ASP A 161 19.50 8.28 11.86
N LEU A 162 19.54 9.61 11.95
CA LEU A 162 18.39 10.45 11.63
C LEU A 162 17.99 10.35 10.16
N THR A 163 18.97 10.26 9.26
CA THR A 163 18.69 10.18 7.82
C THR A 163 18.08 8.82 7.50
N ALA A 164 18.65 7.73 8.03
CA ALA A 164 18.13 6.38 7.81
C ALA A 164 16.68 6.22 8.32
N TRP A 165 16.37 6.73 9.50
CA TRP A 165 15.00 6.71 10.04
C TRP A 165 14.02 7.50 9.19
N LYS A 166 14.40 8.71 8.77
CA LYS A 166 13.55 9.52 7.89
C LYS A 166 13.36 8.89 6.52
N SER A 167 14.40 8.26 5.96
CA SER A 167 14.32 7.53 4.70
C SER A 167 13.37 6.34 4.81
N ALA A 168 13.52 5.49 5.84
CA ALA A 168 12.63 4.34 6.05
C ALA A 168 11.16 4.77 6.17
N LEU A 169 10.88 5.83 6.94
CA LEU A 169 9.53 6.37 7.07
C LEU A 169 9.01 6.96 5.76
N ALA A 170 9.85 7.68 5.00
CA ALA A 170 9.49 8.24 3.69
C ALA A 170 9.25 7.16 2.62
N GLU A 171 9.89 6.00 2.74
CA GLU A 171 9.60 4.79 1.95
C GLU A 171 8.35 4.05 2.44
N GLY A 172 7.65 4.59 3.45
CA GLY A 172 6.41 4.02 3.97
C GLY A 172 6.64 2.86 4.93
N HIS A 173 7.82 2.73 5.56
CA HIS A 173 8.12 1.67 6.52
C HIS A 173 8.10 2.20 7.97
N PRO A 174 7.10 1.82 8.79
CA PRO A 174 7.13 2.04 10.23
C PRO A 174 8.28 1.31 10.89
N ILE A 175 8.91 1.93 11.89
CA ILE A 175 10.10 1.38 12.54
C ILE A 175 9.73 0.89 13.93
N ILE A 176 9.85 -0.42 14.16
CA ILE A 176 9.76 -1.03 15.48
C ILE A 176 11.07 -0.71 16.20
N PHE A 177 11.03 -0.19 17.42
CA PHE A 177 12.26 0.14 18.14
C PHE A 177 12.16 -0.06 19.64
N GLY A 178 13.29 -0.44 20.24
CA GLY A 178 13.51 -0.42 21.68
C GLY A 178 14.16 0.88 22.15
N ILE A 179 13.65 1.46 23.24
CA ILE A 179 14.22 2.68 23.84
C ILE A 179 14.23 2.62 25.37
N SER A 180 15.21 3.29 25.97
CA SER A 180 15.23 3.56 27.41
C SER A 180 14.24 4.66 27.77
N LEU A 181 13.28 4.36 28.66
CA LEU A 181 12.37 5.35 29.22
C LEU A 181 12.91 5.93 30.52
N PHE A 182 12.55 7.19 30.76
CA PHE A 182 12.90 7.93 31.98
C PHE A 182 11.64 8.44 32.66
N LYS A 183 11.76 8.91 33.91
CA LYS A 183 10.60 9.43 34.66
C LYS A 183 9.97 10.64 33.97
N SER A 184 10.79 11.43 33.29
CA SER A 184 10.35 12.55 32.47
C SER A 184 9.44 12.17 31.30
N PHE A 185 9.43 10.90 30.85
CA PHE A 185 8.62 10.46 29.71
C PHE A 185 7.11 10.74 29.90
N ASP A 186 6.59 10.50 31.11
CA ASP A 186 5.18 10.74 31.45
C ASP A 186 4.95 12.14 32.04
N SER A 187 6.00 12.97 32.16
CA SER A 187 5.90 14.37 32.61
C SER A 187 5.50 15.31 31.46
N GLN A 188 4.56 14.87 30.63
CA GLN A 188 4.11 15.56 29.43
C GLN A 188 3.35 16.84 29.81
N ARG A 189 3.85 18.01 29.37
CA ARG A 189 3.14 19.29 29.58
C ARG A 189 1.98 19.49 28.62
N LYS A 190 2.02 18.79 27.48
CA LYS A 190 0.98 18.69 26.46
C LYS A 190 0.86 17.20 26.16
N LYS A 191 -0.37 16.72 26.00
CA LYS A 191 -0.67 15.34 25.57
C LYS A 191 0.26 14.88 24.45
N GLY A 192 0.90 13.73 24.65
CA GLY A 192 1.80 13.09 23.70
C GLY A 192 3.19 13.74 23.59
N LEU A 193 3.40 14.99 24.02
CA LEU A 193 4.68 15.68 23.83
C LEU A 193 5.71 15.20 24.85
N VAL A 194 6.65 14.35 24.41
CA VAL A 194 7.68 13.76 25.27
C VAL A 194 8.84 14.74 25.45
N PRO A 195 9.15 15.16 26.68
CA PRO A 195 10.30 16.00 26.94
C PRO A 195 11.60 15.17 26.84
N MET A 196 12.72 15.87 26.68
CA MET A 196 14.00 15.19 26.84
C MET A 196 14.24 14.74 28.28
N PRO A 197 14.96 13.63 28.46
CA PRO A 197 15.49 13.23 29.76
C PRO A 197 16.36 14.33 30.35
N SER A 198 16.21 14.57 31.64
CA SER A 198 17.10 15.48 32.36
C SER A 198 18.50 14.84 32.52
N PRO A 199 19.59 15.63 32.55
CA PRO A 199 20.94 15.08 32.72
C PRO A 199 21.15 14.29 34.02
N GLN A 200 20.26 14.45 35.01
CA GLN A 200 20.28 13.74 36.29
C GLN A 200 19.56 12.38 36.21
N GLU A 201 18.74 12.16 35.19
CA GLU A 201 18.10 10.89 34.92
C GLU A 201 19.10 9.97 34.21
N THR A 202 19.75 9.10 34.98
CA THR A 202 20.65 8.10 34.41
C THR A 202 19.83 7.01 33.74
N ALA A 203 20.10 6.73 32.47
CA ALA A 203 19.68 5.50 31.82
C ALA A 203 20.42 4.37 32.53
N ARG A 204 19.82 3.78 33.57
CA ARG A 204 20.46 2.63 34.20
C ARG A 204 20.38 1.50 33.19
N ALA A 205 21.54 1.02 32.76
CA ALA A 205 21.82 0.03 31.71
C ALA A 205 21.16 -1.37 31.90
N SER A 206 19.94 -1.44 32.42
CA SER A 206 19.19 -2.67 32.70
C SER A 206 17.77 -2.43 33.24
N HIS A 207 17.28 -1.20 33.35
CA HIS A 207 16.03 -0.94 34.07
C HIS A 207 15.21 0.13 33.34
N GLY A 208 14.16 -0.26 32.61
CA GLY A 208 13.17 0.67 32.01
C GLY A 208 13.08 0.71 30.49
N GLY A 209 13.36 -0.41 29.80
CA GLY A 209 13.17 -0.50 28.36
C GLY A 209 11.68 -0.54 27.99
N HIS A 210 11.33 0.09 26.87
CA HIS A 210 10.01 0.01 26.24
C HIS A 210 10.17 -0.12 24.74
N ALA A 211 9.28 -0.87 24.10
CA ALA A 211 9.22 -1.01 22.66
C ALA A 211 7.99 -0.27 22.14
N MET A 212 8.18 0.49 21.06
CA MET A 212 7.13 1.29 20.41
C MET A 212 7.33 1.27 18.89
N LEU A 213 6.36 1.84 18.17
CA LEU A 213 6.38 1.91 16.72
C LEU A 213 6.49 3.36 16.24
N CYS A 214 7.53 3.69 15.49
CA CYS A 214 7.70 5.00 14.86
C CYS A 214 6.95 5.02 13.54
N VAL A 215 6.08 6.02 13.35
CA VAL A 215 5.10 6.07 12.24
C VAL A 215 5.15 7.40 11.47
N GLY A 216 6.16 8.23 11.69
CA GLY A 216 6.30 9.48 10.97
C GLY A 216 7.28 10.45 11.61
N TYR A 217 7.43 11.61 11.00
CA TYR A 217 8.29 12.69 11.49
C TYR A 217 7.83 14.06 11.01
N SER A 218 8.25 15.11 11.71
CA SER A 218 8.07 16.51 11.34
C SER A 218 9.38 17.27 11.53
N ASP A 219 9.97 17.76 10.44
CA ASP A 219 11.20 18.56 10.49
C ASP A 219 10.97 19.95 11.09
N ASN A 220 9.78 20.52 10.90
CA ASN A 220 9.46 21.81 11.51
C ASN A 220 9.49 21.71 13.05
N ASP A 221 9.05 20.58 13.60
CA ASP A 221 9.00 20.34 15.05
C ASP A 221 10.25 19.63 15.59
N GLN A 222 11.07 19.01 14.71
CA GLN A 222 12.19 18.14 15.06
C GLN A 222 11.77 16.94 15.93
N MET A 223 10.62 16.34 15.58
CA MET A 223 9.98 15.26 16.34
C MET A 223 9.64 14.08 15.44
N PHE A 224 9.78 12.87 15.99
CA PHE A 224 9.16 11.67 15.46
C PHE A 224 7.73 11.52 16.01
N ILE A 225 6.86 10.93 15.19
CA ILE A 225 5.50 10.53 15.56
C ILE A 225 5.57 9.04 15.93
N VAL A 226 5.14 8.68 17.13
CA VAL A 226 5.32 7.34 17.69
C VAL A 226 3.99 6.82 18.22
N ARG A 227 3.58 5.64 17.75
CA ARG A 227 2.45 4.86 18.29
C ARG A 227 2.92 4.15 19.57
N ASN A 228 2.25 4.44 20.67
CA ASN A 228 2.42 3.69 21.92
C ASN A 228 1.39 2.55 21.98
N SER A 229 1.37 1.78 23.06
CA SER A 229 0.46 0.64 23.27
C SER A 229 -0.28 0.74 24.61
N TRP A 230 -0.65 1.95 25.00
CA TRP A 230 -1.28 2.25 26.30
C TRP A 230 -2.71 2.79 26.16
N GLY A 231 -3.37 2.42 25.06
CA GLY A 231 -4.73 2.85 24.71
C GLY A 231 -4.81 4.28 24.18
N ALA A 232 -5.92 4.57 23.49
CA ALA A 232 -6.17 5.87 22.86
C ALA A 232 -6.27 7.03 23.86
N ASP A 233 -6.65 6.78 25.11
CA ASP A 233 -6.77 7.83 26.14
C ASP A 233 -5.41 8.39 26.61
N TRP A 234 -4.33 7.63 26.41
CA TRP A 234 -2.99 8.06 26.79
C TRP A 234 -2.34 8.93 25.69
N GLY A 235 -1.54 9.93 26.10
CA GLY A 235 -0.83 10.77 25.16
C GLY A 235 -1.79 11.59 24.28
N ASP A 236 -1.48 11.69 22.99
CA ASP A 236 -2.34 12.29 21.96
C ASP A 236 -3.00 11.18 21.14
N ASN A 237 -4.19 10.74 21.56
CA ASN A 237 -4.94 9.63 20.96
C ASN A 237 -4.11 8.32 20.87
N GLY A 238 -3.33 8.00 21.91
CA GLY A 238 -2.44 6.84 21.94
C GLY A 238 -1.06 7.07 21.34
N TYR A 239 -0.84 8.22 20.70
CA TYR A 239 0.44 8.61 20.12
C TYR A 239 1.25 9.54 21.03
N CYS A 240 2.55 9.58 20.76
CA CYS A 240 3.46 10.55 21.34
C CYS A 240 4.44 11.11 20.31
N TYR A 241 5.02 12.25 20.65
CA TYR A 241 5.95 13.00 19.84
C TYR A 241 7.29 13.06 20.57
N ILE A 242 8.29 12.39 20.01
CA ILE A 242 9.58 12.20 20.64
C ILE A 242 10.66 12.98 19.86
N PRO A 243 11.49 13.82 20.52
CA PRO A 243 12.51 14.59 19.84
C PRO A 243 13.50 13.71 19.07
N TYR A 244 13.93 14.16 17.89
CA TYR A 244 14.94 13.46 17.08
C TYR A 244 16.16 13.08 17.91
N ARG A 245 16.71 14.05 18.64
CA ARG A 245 17.87 13.90 19.53
C ARG A 245 17.68 12.98 20.73
N TYR A 246 16.46 12.52 21.01
CA TYR A 246 16.20 11.45 21.96
C TYR A 246 16.35 10.11 21.23
N LEU A 247 15.51 9.89 20.21
CA LEU A 247 15.38 8.61 19.52
C LEU A 247 16.66 8.15 18.82
N VAL A 248 17.41 9.08 18.24
CA VAL A 248 18.68 8.78 17.54
C VAL A 248 19.91 8.97 18.44
N ASN A 249 19.72 9.00 19.76
CA ASN A 249 20.84 9.02 20.70
C ASN A 249 21.26 7.58 21.06
N PRO A 250 22.50 7.16 20.73
CA PRO A 250 22.99 5.82 21.01
C PRO A 250 23.10 5.48 22.52
N GLU A 251 23.06 6.48 23.42
CA GLU A 251 23.00 6.23 24.86
C GLU A 251 21.60 5.79 25.33
N PHE A 252 20.55 6.11 24.57
CA PHE A 252 19.15 5.86 24.93
C PHE A 252 18.50 4.78 24.08
N ASN A 253 18.92 4.69 22.82
CA ASN A 253 18.52 3.69 21.84
C ASN A 253 19.73 2.80 21.51
N SER A 254 19.64 1.52 21.85
CA SER A 254 20.74 0.56 21.68
C SER A 254 20.86 0.01 20.25
N GLY A 255 20.03 0.46 19.31
CA GLY A 255 20.06 0.06 17.90
C GLY A 255 19.28 -1.20 17.56
N ASP A 256 18.34 -1.57 18.41
CA ASP A 256 17.36 -2.63 18.16
C ASP A 256 16.15 -2.03 17.46
N CYS A 257 16.32 -1.73 16.17
CA CYS A 257 15.39 -0.95 15.36
C CYS A 257 15.15 -1.70 14.05
N TRP A 258 13.92 -2.07 13.77
CA TRP A 258 13.58 -2.98 12.68
C TRP A 258 12.42 -2.45 11.86
N ILE A 259 12.45 -2.74 10.57
CA ILE A 259 11.28 -2.63 9.69
C ILE A 259 10.91 -4.03 9.21
N ILE A 260 9.61 -4.25 9.04
CA ILE A 260 9.07 -5.36 8.25
C ILE A 260 8.81 -4.79 6.86
N LYS A 261 9.31 -5.45 5.81
CA LYS A 261 9.16 -4.99 4.43
C LYS A 261 8.09 -5.76 3.67
N GLN A 262 7.98 -7.05 3.92
CA GLN A 262 7.13 -7.95 3.15
C GLN A 262 6.66 -9.09 4.05
N LEU A 263 5.40 -9.45 3.89
CA LEU A 263 4.80 -10.66 4.46
C LEU A 263 4.85 -11.76 3.37
N ASP A 264 5.18 -12.98 3.78
CA ASP A 264 5.13 -14.19 2.94
C ASP A 264 3.69 -14.70 2.92
N ASN A 265 3.30 -15.34 1.81
CA ASN A 265 1.94 -15.81 1.55
C ASN A 265 0.87 -14.71 1.73
N PHE A 266 0.67 -13.91 0.68
CA PHE A 266 -0.70 -13.73 0.20
C PHE A 266 -1.06 -15.00 -0.56
N GLU A 267 -1.29 -16.10 0.16
CA GLU A 267 -2.12 -17.13 -0.40
C GLU A 267 -3.50 -16.49 -0.52
N ILE A 268 -3.88 -16.30 -1.77
CA ILE A 268 -5.17 -15.81 -2.20
C ILE A 268 -6.22 -16.62 -1.42
N ASP A 269 -7.13 -15.93 -0.75
CA ASP A 269 -8.16 -16.56 0.06
C ASP A 269 -9.07 -17.43 -0.82
N GLU A 270 -8.80 -18.73 -0.89
CA GLU A 270 -9.60 -19.69 -1.65
C GLU A 270 -11.04 -19.86 -1.09
N GLU A 271 -11.36 -19.35 0.11
CA GLU A 271 -12.76 -19.29 0.59
C GLU A 271 -13.54 -18.12 -0.03
N SER A 272 -12.84 -17.14 -0.61
CA SER A 272 -13.39 -16.08 -1.44
C SER A 272 -13.42 -16.43 -2.94
N TRP A 273 -12.94 -17.62 -3.32
CA TRP A 273 -13.00 -18.11 -4.70
C TRP A 273 -14.37 -18.70 -5.02
N SER A 274 -15.02 -18.18 -6.06
CA SER A 274 -15.83 -19.02 -6.94
C SER A 274 -14.89 -19.78 -7.88
N ASP A 275 -15.20 -21.05 -8.18
CA ASP A 275 -14.54 -21.81 -9.25
C ASP A 275 -14.90 -21.27 -10.66
N ASP A 276 -15.22 -19.99 -10.80
CA ASP A 276 -15.52 -19.35 -12.08
C ASP A 276 -14.44 -18.29 -12.36
N ASP A 277 -13.72 -18.48 -13.47
CA ASP A 277 -12.58 -17.69 -13.97
C ASP A 277 -13.02 -16.28 -14.46
N GLU A 278 -13.82 -15.53 -13.69
CA GLU A 278 -14.31 -14.21 -14.12
C GLU A 278 -13.30 -13.08 -13.83
N SER A 279 -12.97 -12.34 -14.89
CA SER A 279 -12.09 -11.19 -14.93
C SER A 279 -12.76 -9.94 -14.36
N VAL A 280 -12.06 -9.21 -13.48
CA VAL A 280 -12.51 -7.94 -12.86
C VAL A 280 -12.57 -6.77 -13.87
N LEU A 281 -12.09 -6.99 -15.09
CA LEU A 281 -12.37 -6.16 -16.27
C LEU A 281 -13.18 -7.04 -17.21
N GLY A 282 -14.46 -6.71 -17.45
CA GLY A 282 -15.44 -7.59 -18.09
C GLY A 282 -14.85 -8.55 -19.13
N ASP A 283 -15.08 -9.85 -18.97
CA ASP A 283 -14.71 -10.85 -19.96
C ASP A 283 -15.90 -11.24 -20.84
N TRP A 284 -15.57 -11.83 -21.98
CA TRP A 284 -16.54 -12.30 -22.96
C TRP A 284 -17.51 -13.35 -22.38
N GLU A 285 -17.12 -14.15 -21.37
CA GLU A 285 -18.03 -15.15 -20.77
C GLU A 285 -19.09 -14.47 -19.91
N THR A 286 -18.67 -13.54 -19.06
CA THR A 286 -19.50 -12.72 -18.18
C THR A 286 -20.46 -11.88 -19.02
N GLU A 287 -19.96 -11.19 -20.05
CA GLU A 287 -20.79 -10.37 -20.93
C GLU A 287 -21.95 -11.19 -21.54
N PHE A 288 -21.65 -12.35 -22.13
CA PHE A 288 -22.69 -13.18 -22.72
C PHE A 288 -23.59 -13.86 -21.68
N ALA A 289 -23.10 -14.08 -20.46
CA ALA A 289 -23.89 -14.62 -19.36
C ALA A 289 -24.89 -13.59 -18.79
N GLU A 290 -24.51 -12.31 -18.76
CA GLU A 290 -25.34 -11.21 -18.28
C GLU A 290 -26.33 -10.70 -19.34
N MET A 291 -26.02 -10.83 -20.63
CA MET A 291 -26.95 -10.55 -21.72
C MET A 291 -28.21 -11.42 -21.62
N SER A 292 -29.38 -10.82 -21.78
CA SER A 292 -30.59 -11.60 -21.90
C SER A 292 -30.61 -12.40 -23.22
N ASP A 293 -31.32 -13.52 -23.26
CA ASP A 293 -31.52 -14.30 -24.50
C ASP A 293 -32.07 -13.42 -25.65
N GLU A 294 -32.83 -12.37 -25.34
CA GLU A 294 -33.38 -11.43 -26.32
C GLU A 294 -32.28 -10.51 -26.85
N ASP A 295 -31.51 -9.86 -25.97
CA ASP A 295 -30.42 -8.95 -26.33
C ASP A 295 -29.29 -9.67 -27.10
N TYR A 296 -28.94 -10.89 -26.69
CA TYR A 296 -27.93 -11.70 -27.37
C TYR A 296 -28.36 -12.08 -28.79
N GLN A 297 -29.64 -12.40 -29.02
CA GLN A 297 -30.15 -12.66 -30.36
C GLN A 297 -30.22 -11.39 -31.20
N GLU A 298 -30.61 -10.26 -30.62
CA GLU A 298 -30.60 -8.96 -31.30
C GLU A 298 -29.19 -8.58 -31.76
N MET A 299 -28.19 -8.75 -30.89
CA MET A 299 -26.78 -8.54 -31.26
C MET A 299 -26.38 -9.43 -32.44
N LEU A 300 -26.63 -10.75 -32.37
CA LEU A 300 -26.28 -11.66 -33.46
C LEU A 300 -27.00 -11.33 -34.78
N GLU A 301 -28.25 -10.88 -34.72
CA GLU A 301 -28.99 -10.42 -35.89
C GLU A 301 -28.42 -9.12 -36.47
N ALA A 302 -27.99 -8.19 -35.60
CA ALA A 302 -27.36 -6.94 -36.00
C ALA A 302 -26.00 -7.15 -36.68
N MET A 303 -25.21 -8.12 -36.22
CA MET A 303 -23.92 -8.48 -36.83
C MET A 303 -24.06 -8.96 -38.29
N GLY A 304 -25.20 -9.58 -38.63
CA GLY A 304 -25.57 -9.90 -40.01
C GLY A 304 -24.63 -10.90 -40.70
N ASP A 305 -24.19 -10.58 -41.92
CA ASP A 305 -23.30 -11.44 -42.72
C ASP A 305 -21.84 -11.47 -42.19
N TYR A 306 -21.50 -10.55 -41.27
CA TYR A 306 -20.18 -10.39 -40.69
C TYR A 306 -20.26 -10.67 -39.18
N PRO A 307 -19.91 -11.89 -38.75
CA PRO A 307 -20.07 -12.29 -37.35
C PRO A 307 -19.08 -11.55 -36.44
N LEU A 308 -19.38 -11.54 -35.14
CA LEU A 308 -18.64 -10.80 -34.11
C LEU A 308 -17.12 -11.05 -34.17
N GLU A 309 -16.69 -12.31 -34.30
CA GLU A 309 -15.27 -12.67 -34.36
C GLU A 309 -14.56 -12.08 -35.59
N LEU A 310 -15.29 -11.87 -36.69
CA LEU A 310 -14.73 -11.28 -37.90
C LEU A 310 -14.61 -9.77 -37.77
N ARG A 311 -15.60 -9.13 -37.15
CA ARG A 311 -15.60 -7.68 -36.90
C ARG A 311 -14.50 -7.29 -35.91
N LEU A 312 -14.36 -8.03 -34.81
CA LEU A 312 -13.27 -7.80 -33.86
C LEU A 312 -11.90 -8.05 -34.51
N ALA A 313 -11.74 -9.13 -35.28
CA ALA A 313 -10.51 -9.37 -36.03
C ALA A 313 -10.20 -8.25 -37.03
N MET A 314 -11.21 -7.59 -37.61
CA MET A 314 -11.00 -6.44 -38.46
C MET A 314 -10.49 -5.24 -37.66
N ILE A 315 -11.10 -4.93 -36.52
CA ILE A 315 -10.69 -3.81 -35.65
C ILE A 315 -9.24 -3.99 -35.17
N ILE A 316 -8.89 -5.18 -34.67
CA ILE A 316 -7.52 -5.48 -34.20
C ILE A 316 -6.51 -5.36 -35.35
N MET A 317 -6.82 -5.92 -36.52
CA MET A 317 -5.93 -5.85 -37.69
C MET A 317 -5.84 -4.45 -38.31
N SER A 318 -6.86 -3.61 -38.11
CA SER A 318 -6.83 -2.19 -38.49
C SER A 318 -5.99 -1.38 -37.51
N ALA A 319 -6.03 -1.69 -36.22
CA ALA A 319 -5.17 -1.08 -35.22
C ALA A 319 -3.70 -1.41 -35.50
N ALA A 320 -3.35 -2.69 -35.58
CA ALA A 320 -1.98 -3.17 -35.85
C ALA A 320 -1.42 -2.76 -37.22
N GLY A 321 -2.28 -2.28 -38.12
CA GLY A 321 -1.89 -1.84 -39.47
C GLY A 321 -2.07 -0.35 -39.68
N ALA A 322 -2.28 0.43 -38.60
CA ALA A 322 -2.55 1.86 -38.69
C ALA A 322 -1.35 2.64 -39.26
N ASP A 323 -0.13 2.13 -39.07
CA ASP A 323 1.12 2.71 -39.58
C ASP A 323 1.53 2.20 -40.98
N ASP A 324 0.64 1.49 -41.68
CA ASP A 324 0.86 0.78 -42.95
C ASP A 324 1.89 -0.38 -42.88
N ASP A 325 2.34 -0.80 -41.69
CA ASP A 325 3.12 -2.02 -41.45
C ASP A 325 2.37 -2.94 -40.47
N VAL A 326 2.67 -4.23 -40.48
CA VAL A 326 2.21 -5.14 -39.41
C VAL A 326 3.32 -6.16 -39.23
N SER A 327 3.90 -6.23 -38.04
CA SER A 327 5.04 -7.10 -37.82
C SER A 327 4.64 -8.57 -37.69
N ASP A 328 5.63 -9.45 -37.92
CA ASP A 328 5.44 -10.89 -37.71
C ASP A 328 5.14 -11.19 -36.21
N GLU A 329 5.59 -10.33 -35.28
CA GLU A 329 5.38 -10.50 -33.83
C GLU A 329 3.93 -10.16 -33.44
N GLU A 330 3.38 -9.05 -33.94
CA GLU A 330 1.97 -8.70 -33.75
C GLU A 330 1.04 -9.75 -34.37
N ILE A 331 1.33 -10.22 -35.58
CA ILE A 331 0.50 -11.25 -36.25
C ILE A 331 0.44 -12.55 -35.43
N ASP A 332 1.55 -12.96 -34.82
CA ASP A 332 1.62 -14.16 -33.99
C ASP A 332 0.81 -14.00 -32.69
N GLU A 333 0.87 -12.82 -32.05
CA GLU A 333 0.09 -12.52 -30.83
C GLU A 333 -1.40 -12.35 -31.14
N ILE A 334 -1.77 -11.62 -32.20
CA ILE A 334 -3.15 -11.50 -32.69
C ILE A 334 -3.71 -12.89 -33.03
N THR A 335 -2.89 -13.77 -33.62
CA THR A 335 -3.31 -15.15 -33.90
C THR A 335 -3.60 -15.92 -32.61
N THR A 336 -2.77 -15.76 -31.58
CA THR A 336 -2.94 -16.42 -30.29
C THR A 336 -4.19 -15.92 -29.56
N TYR A 337 -4.40 -14.61 -29.56
CA TYR A 337 -5.60 -13.97 -29.01
C TYR A 337 -6.88 -14.47 -29.68
N MET A 338 -6.91 -14.44 -31.02
CA MET A 338 -8.08 -14.85 -31.78
C MET A 338 -8.33 -16.37 -31.72
N ASP A 339 -7.31 -17.22 -31.58
CA ASP A 339 -7.50 -18.66 -31.33
C ASP A 339 -8.25 -18.89 -30.01
N THR A 340 -7.89 -18.15 -28.96
CA THR A 340 -8.54 -18.22 -27.64
C THR A 340 -9.99 -17.74 -27.73
N LEU A 341 -10.23 -16.59 -28.35
CA LEU A 341 -11.58 -16.06 -28.53
C LEU A 341 -12.49 -16.98 -29.35
N LEU A 342 -11.98 -17.60 -30.41
CA LEU A 342 -12.77 -18.53 -31.22
C LEU A 342 -13.18 -19.79 -30.45
N GLU A 343 -12.30 -20.29 -29.58
CA GLU A 343 -12.62 -21.40 -28.69
C GLU A 343 -13.75 -21.01 -27.74
N LEU A 344 -13.67 -19.81 -27.16
CA LEU A 344 -14.67 -19.23 -26.27
C LEU A 344 -16.05 -19.09 -26.93
N LEU A 345 -16.08 -18.48 -28.11
CA LEU A 345 -17.30 -18.31 -28.90
C LEU A 345 -17.85 -19.63 -29.48
N GLY A 346 -17.15 -20.75 -29.27
CA GLY A 346 -17.50 -22.06 -29.83
C GLY A 346 -17.43 -22.11 -31.36
N VAL A 347 -16.70 -21.18 -31.99
CA VAL A 347 -16.63 -21.01 -33.44
C VAL A 347 -15.65 -22.02 -34.02
N LYS A 348 -16.15 -22.92 -34.86
CA LYS A 348 -15.35 -23.98 -35.53
C LYS A 348 -14.61 -23.47 -36.76
N MET A 349 -13.91 -22.35 -36.64
CA MET A 349 -13.08 -21.77 -37.68
C MET A 349 -11.61 -21.79 -37.25
N LYS A 350 -10.69 -21.84 -38.22
CA LYS A 350 -9.27 -21.66 -37.93
C LYS A 350 -8.95 -20.17 -37.94
N THR A 351 -8.19 -19.67 -36.98
CA THR A 351 -7.79 -18.25 -36.90
C THR A 351 -7.08 -17.77 -38.16
N ALA A 352 -6.15 -18.55 -38.71
CA ALA A 352 -5.51 -18.22 -39.99
C ALA A 352 -6.48 -18.07 -41.19
N ARG A 353 -7.71 -18.59 -41.09
CA ARG A 353 -8.79 -18.35 -42.06
C ARG A 353 -9.60 -17.10 -41.71
N LEU A 354 -9.83 -16.84 -40.42
CA LEU A 354 -10.49 -15.63 -39.91
C LEU A 354 -9.69 -14.38 -40.27
N LEU A 355 -8.42 -14.31 -39.87
CA LEU A 355 -7.53 -13.18 -40.15
C LEU A 355 -7.40 -12.93 -41.65
N ARG A 356 -7.35 -13.99 -42.48
CA ARG A 356 -7.37 -13.84 -43.94
C ARG A 356 -8.68 -13.25 -44.47
N ASN A 357 -9.80 -13.47 -43.79
CA ASN A 357 -11.07 -12.84 -44.20
C ASN A 357 -11.12 -11.40 -43.71
N ALA A 358 -10.65 -11.10 -42.49
CA ALA A 358 -10.51 -9.73 -41.99
C ALA A 358 -9.62 -8.89 -42.91
N LEU A 359 -8.43 -9.39 -43.26
CA LEU A 359 -7.50 -8.77 -44.22
C LEU A 359 -8.11 -8.44 -45.59
N LYS A 360 -9.17 -9.14 -46.03
CA LYS A 360 -9.84 -8.83 -47.32
C LYS A 360 -10.83 -7.68 -47.23
N GLN A 361 -11.21 -7.31 -46.01
CA GLN A 361 -12.20 -6.29 -45.71
C GLN A 361 -11.58 -5.04 -45.08
N LEU A 362 -10.26 -5.01 -44.83
CA LEU A 362 -9.60 -3.85 -44.22
C LEU A 362 -9.75 -2.56 -45.04
N ASP A 363 -9.82 -2.68 -46.38
CA ASP A 363 -10.04 -1.53 -47.28
C ASP A 363 -11.51 -1.02 -47.26
N ASP A 364 -12.42 -1.69 -46.55
CA ASP A 364 -13.84 -1.34 -46.45
C ASP A 364 -14.10 -0.50 -45.19
N GLU A 365 -13.80 0.80 -45.29
CA GLU A 365 -13.93 1.78 -44.20
C GLU A 365 -15.38 1.82 -43.64
N GLU A 366 -16.39 1.73 -44.50
CA GLU A 366 -17.80 1.72 -44.06
C GLU A 366 -18.09 0.52 -43.16
N LEU A 367 -17.54 -0.65 -43.50
CA LEU A 367 -17.71 -1.87 -42.70
C LEU A 367 -16.90 -1.83 -41.40
N LEU A 368 -15.73 -1.20 -41.38
CA LEU A 368 -14.94 -1.00 -40.16
C LEU A 368 -15.68 -0.07 -39.19
N GLU A 369 -16.19 1.07 -39.67
CA GLU A 369 -16.98 1.99 -38.86
C GLU A 369 -18.25 1.33 -38.31
N GLU A 370 -18.99 0.61 -39.16
CA GLU A 370 -20.17 -0.16 -38.74
C GLU A 370 -19.80 -1.18 -37.66
N SER A 371 -18.63 -1.80 -37.75
CA SER A 371 -18.15 -2.78 -36.77
C SER A 371 -17.86 -2.14 -35.42
N ILE A 372 -17.16 -1.00 -35.40
CA ILE A 372 -16.86 -0.26 -34.16
C ILE A 372 -18.15 0.18 -33.49
N ASP A 373 -19.10 0.72 -34.25
CA ASP A 373 -20.37 1.22 -33.74
C ASP A 373 -21.24 0.07 -33.18
N LEU A 374 -21.31 -1.07 -33.86
CA LEU A 374 -22.06 -2.24 -33.39
C LEU A 374 -21.45 -2.84 -32.11
N LEU A 375 -20.13 -2.87 -31.98
CA LEU A 375 -19.50 -3.32 -30.73
C LEU A 375 -19.85 -2.35 -29.59
N GLY A 376 -19.78 -1.04 -29.85
CA GLY A 376 -20.15 -0.01 -28.86
C GLY A 376 -21.63 0.00 -28.45
N GLU A 377 -22.53 -0.41 -29.35
CA GLU A 377 -23.98 -0.46 -29.07
C GLU A 377 -24.37 -1.67 -28.22
N TYR A 378 -23.73 -2.83 -28.44
CA TYR A 378 -24.17 -4.11 -27.87
C TYR A 378 -23.30 -4.66 -26.75
N LEU A 379 -22.04 -4.24 -26.63
CA LEU A 379 -21.15 -4.69 -25.56
C LEU A 379 -21.12 -3.67 -24.41
N SER A 380 -20.94 -4.16 -23.18
CA SER A 380 -20.77 -3.30 -22.01
C SER A 380 -19.49 -2.47 -22.10
N GLY A 381 -19.50 -1.31 -21.42
CA GLY A 381 -18.31 -0.46 -21.32
C GLY A 381 -17.11 -1.15 -20.67
N GLU A 382 -17.36 -2.11 -19.78
CA GLU A 382 -16.31 -2.88 -19.10
C GLU A 382 -15.60 -3.83 -20.08
N LEU A 383 -16.35 -4.55 -20.90
CA LEU A 383 -15.78 -5.40 -21.94
C LEU A 383 -15.11 -4.56 -23.05
N LEU A 384 -15.68 -3.42 -23.43
CA LEU A 384 -15.06 -2.53 -24.41
C LEU A 384 -13.71 -1.99 -23.90
N ALA A 385 -13.61 -1.61 -22.62
CA ALA A 385 -12.34 -1.21 -22.01
C ALA A 385 -11.32 -2.35 -21.99
N ARG A 386 -11.78 -3.59 -21.73
CA ARG A 386 -10.91 -4.78 -21.82
C ARG A 386 -10.40 -5.01 -23.24
N ILE A 387 -11.26 -4.86 -24.25
CA ILE A 387 -10.90 -4.98 -25.66
C ILE A 387 -9.86 -3.92 -26.06
N ILE A 388 -10.01 -2.67 -25.61
CA ILE A 388 -8.99 -1.62 -25.84
C ILE A 388 -7.64 -2.06 -25.26
N GLN A 389 -7.61 -2.50 -24.01
CA GLN A 389 -6.38 -2.93 -23.35
C GLN A 389 -5.75 -4.15 -24.05
N ASP A 390 -6.58 -5.06 -24.57
CA ASP A 390 -6.10 -6.18 -25.39
C ASP A 390 -5.45 -5.68 -26.68
N ILE A 391 -6.10 -4.77 -27.41
CA ILE A 391 -5.56 -4.20 -28.65
C ILE A 391 -4.24 -3.49 -28.36
N GLU A 392 -4.18 -2.64 -27.34
CA GLU A 392 -2.96 -1.93 -26.91
C GLU A 392 -1.82 -2.92 -26.60
N THR A 393 -2.13 -4.03 -25.92
CA THR A 393 -1.12 -5.05 -25.62
C THR A 393 -0.66 -5.79 -26.88
N LEU A 394 -1.56 -6.03 -27.83
CA LEU A 394 -1.26 -6.77 -29.07
C LEU A 394 -0.39 -5.96 -30.03
N ILE A 395 -0.67 -4.67 -30.18
CA ILE A 395 0.08 -3.77 -31.09
C ILE A 395 1.33 -3.18 -30.43
N GLY A 396 1.36 -3.10 -29.09
CA GLY A 396 2.53 -2.62 -28.35
C GLY A 396 3.71 -3.61 -28.26
N VAL A 397 3.66 -4.75 -28.95
CA VAL A 397 4.68 -5.82 -28.84
C VAL A 397 6.01 -5.41 -29.48
N ASP A 398 5.97 -4.58 -30.53
CA ASP A 398 7.13 -4.15 -31.32
C ASP A 398 7.38 -2.63 -31.28
N ASP A 399 7.00 -2.00 -30.16
CA ASP A 399 6.98 -0.56 -29.91
C ASP A 399 5.90 0.17 -30.73
N MET A 400 4.82 0.57 -30.05
CA MET A 400 3.66 1.24 -30.63
C MET A 400 4.02 2.56 -31.34
N SER A 401 3.47 2.76 -32.54
CA SER A 401 3.60 3.95 -33.37
C SER A 401 2.60 5.06 -32.99
N GLU A 402 2.85 6.29 -33.46
CA GLU A 402 1.93 7.41 -33.24
C GLU A 402 0.58 7.16 -33.94
N GLU A 403 0.59 6.53 -35.11
CA GLU A 403 -0.61 6.18 -35.88
C GLU A 403 -1.48 5.11 -35.17
N GLU A 404 -0.87 4.15 -34.50
CA GLU A 404 -1.55 3.14 -33.68
C GLU A 404 -2.17 3.72 -32.41
N GLU A 405 -1.44 4.61 -31.73
CA GLU A 405 -1.94 5.38 -30.59
C GLU A 405 -3.16 6.24 -30.99
N GLU A 406 -3.10 6.91 -32.15
CA GLU A 406 -4.23 7.69 -32.68
C GLU A 406 -5.47 6.82 -32.92
N PHE A 407 -5.29 5.60 -33.46
CA PHE A 407 -6.40 4.67 -33.69
C PHE A 407 -7.03 4.19 -32.38
N LEU A 408 -6.22 3.84 -31.37
CA LEU A 408 -6.72 3.47 -30.04
C LEU A 408 -7.51 4.59 -29.38
N ASN A 409 -7.02 5.82 -29.46
CA ASN A 409 -7.71 6.99 -28.93
C ASN A 409 -9.04 7.25 -29.66
N GLU A 410 -9.13 7.00 -30.98
CA GLU A 410 -10.40 7.06 -31.69
C GLU A 410 -11.40 6.01 -31.17
N LEU A 411 -10.94 4.77 -30.91
CA LEU A 411 -11.80 3.71 -30.36
C LEU A 411 -12.31 4.05 -28.95
N ILE A 412 -11.43 4.50 -28.05
CA ILE A 412 -11.77 4.94 -26.69
C ILE A 412 -12.86 6.03 -26.74
N SER A 413 -12.66 7.03 -27.61
CA SER A 413 -13.59 8.13 -27.81
C SER A 413 -14.94 7.66 -28.38
N ARG A 414 -14.95 6.79 -29.40
CA ARG A 414 -16.20 6.25 -29.98
C ARG A 414 -16.98 5.39 -29.01
N TRP A 415 -16.30 4.61 -28.18
CA TRP A 415 -16.93 3.78 -27.16
C TRP A 415 -17.23 4.53 -25.86
N GLN A 416 -16.89 5.83 -25.78
CA GLN A 416 -17.14 6.68 -24.62
C GLN A 416 -16.56 6.11 -23.32
N ILE A 417 -15.41 5.45 -23.43
CA ILE A 417 -14.70 4.92 -22.26
C ILE A 417 -14.05 6.13 -21.56
N GLU A 418 -14.32 6.31 -20.27
CA GLU A 418 -13.72 7.39 -19.50
C GLU A 418 -12.20 7.14 -19.40
N ASP A 419 -11.39 8.04 -19.95
CA ASP A 419 -9.95 8.04 -19.74
C ASP A 419 -9.67 8.16 -18.24
N ASN A 420 -9.19 7.07 -17.63
CA ASN A 420 -8.52 7.13 -16.33
C ASN A 420 -7.11 7.71 -16.52
N GLU A 421 -7.02 8.91 -17.07
CA GLU A 421 -5.80 9.71 -16.95
C GLU A 421 -5.68 10.12 -15.47
N GLU A 422 -4.64 9.58 -14.82
CA GLU A 422 -4.19 10.06 -13.52
C GLU A 422 -4.14 11.60 -13.52
N GLU A 423 -4.75 12.24 -12.52
CA GLU A 423 -4.70 13.69 -12.29
C GLU A 423 -3.26 14.23 -12.36
N SER A 424 -2.80 14.63 -13.54
CA SER A 424 -1.78 15.65 -13.71
C SER A 424 -2.50 17.00 -13.76
N GLU A 425 -2.57 17.66 -12.61
CA GLU A 425 -2.83 19.09 -12.54
C GLU A 425 -1.72 19.85 -13.30
N ASP A 426 -1.87 20.00 -14.61
CA ASP A 426 -1.25 21.08 -15.37
C ASP A 426 -2.26 22.22 -15.45
N ASP A 427 -2.11 23.17 -14.51
CA ASP A 427 -2.70 24.51 -14.56
C ASP A 427 -2.20 25.24 -15.82
N ASP A 428 -2.90 25.08 -16.94
CA ASP A 428 -2.84 26.03 -18.04
C ASP A 428 -3.80 27.20 -17.74
N GLU A 429 -3.30 28.18 -16.99
CA GLU A 429 -3.92 29.51 -16.93
C GLU A 429 -3.76 30.20 -18.30
N ASP A 430 -4.88 30.32 -19.01
CA ASP A 430 -5.07 31.16 -20.19
C ASP A 430 -4.55 32.59 -19.95
N TYR A 431 -3.51 32.97 -20.71
CA TYR A 431 -3.14 34.37 -20.89
C TYR A 431 -3.99 34.96 -22.01
N GLU A 432 -5.10 35.62 -21.66
CA GLU A 432 -5.75 36.56 -22.58
C GLU A 432 -4.90 37.83 -22.70
N GLU A 433 -4.34 38.02 -23.90
CA GLU A 433 -3.85 39.30 -24.41
C GLU A 433 -5.01 40.28 -24.54
N ASP A 434 -4.98 41.36 -23.75
CA ASP A 434 -5.68 42.59 -24.09
C ASP A 434 -4.64 43.73 -24.18
N GLU A 435 -4.31 44.08 -25.43
CA GLU A 435 -3.62 45.31 -25.79
C GLU A 435 -4.57 46.53 -25.71
N ASP A 436 -3.95 47.65 -25.35
CA ASP A 436 -4.34 49.04 -25.63
C ASP A 436 -5.50 49.70 -24.85
N GLU A 437 -5.13 50.70 -24.02
CA GLU A 437 -5.32 52.10 -24.40
C GLU A 437 -4.54 53.04 -23.46
N GLU A 438 -3.62 53.80 -24.05
CA GLU A 438 -2.95 54.97 -23.45
C GLU A 438 -3.94 56.13 -23.31
N GLU A 439 -4.05 56.75 -22.13
CA GLU A 439 -4.33 58.19 -22.03
C GLU A 439 -3.47 58.81 -20.91
N GLU A 440 -2.62 59.75 -21.33
CA GLU A 440 -1.89 60.71 -20.50
C GLU A 440 -2.87 61.66 -19.79
N GLU A 441 -2.58 62.09 -18.55
CA GLU A 441 -2.66 63.52 -18.17
C GLU A 441 -2.08 63.79 -16.75
N GLU A 442 -0.97 64.55 -16.77
CA GLU A 442 -0.57 65.70 -15.95
C GLU A 442 -0.64 65.72 -14.40
N GLU A 443 0.57 65.98 -13.85
CA GLU A 443 0.95 66.91 -12.76
C GLU A 443 0.02 67.17 -11.55
N GLU A 444 0.52 66.95 -10.32
CA GLU A 444 0.88 68.06 -9.40
C GLU A 444 1.44 67.58 -8.03
N GLU A 445 2.60 68.15 -7.69
CA GLU A 445 3.15 68.59 -6.39
C GLU A 445 3.07 67.74 -5.08
N GLU A 446 4.28 67.46 -4.58
CA GLU A 446 4.71 67.28 -3.17
C GLU A 446 4.00 68.21 -2.14
N PRO A 447 3.91 67.88 -0.82
CA PRO A 447 5.11 67.57 -0.03
C PRO A 447 4.97 66.61 1.18
N THR A 448 6.11 66.01 1.55
CA THR A 448 6.44 65.54 2.91
C THR A 448 6.33 66.72 3.92
N PRO A 449 6.17 66.56 5.28
CA PRO A 449 6.93 65.61 6.11
C PRO A 449 6.29 65.15 7.46
N LYS A 450 6.84 64.09 8.08
CA LYS A 450 7.55 64.16 9.38
C LYS A 450 7.71 62.80 10.06
N LYS A 451 8.99 62.47 10.26
CA LYS A 451 9.49 61.64 11.36
C LYS A 451 9.06 62.16 12.73
N ARG A 452 8.71 61.24 13.62
CA ARG A 452 8.89 61.22 15.09
C ARG A 452 8.37 59.83 15.52
N ARG A 453 9.07 58.99 16.27
CA ARG A 453 10.24 59.16 17.12
C ARG A 453 10.78 57.77 17.47
#